data_AF-A0A7K3RSC3-F1
#
_entry.id   AF-A0A7K3RSC3-F1
#
_cell.length_a   1.000
_cell.length_b   1.000
_cell.length_c   1.000
_cell.angle_alpha   90.00
_cell.angle_beta   90.00
_cell.angle_gamma   90.00
#
_symmetry.space_group_name_H-M   'P 1'
#
loop_
_entity.id
_entity.type
_entity.pdbx_description
1 polymer ?
#
loop_
_entity_poly.entity_id
_entity_poly.type
_entity_poly.pdbx_seq_one_letter_code
_entity_poly.pdbx_strand_id
1 'polypeptide(L)' 'MAERATHRDRLRALEFEAFVAGAGGRLLHTATLLTGEPSQPPGAYVRAEALLRAALARTYADWDRLRGGDPYDRARRELA' A
#
# COMPACT_ATOMS: atom_id res chain seq x y z
N MET A 1 -17.42 21.48 -12.43
CA MET A 1 -16.63 21.33 -11.17
C MET A 1 -16.56 19.87 -10.71
N ALA A 2 -17.70 19.15 -10.62
CA ALA A 2 -17.73 17.74 -10.20
C ALA A 2 -16.93 16.77 -11.09
N GLU A 3 -16.97 16.94 -12.42
CA GLU A 3 -16.22 16.07 -13.36
C GLU A 3 -14.70 16.14 -13.18
N ARG A 4 -14.17 17.28 -12.74
CA ARG A 4 -12.73 17.44 -12.45
C ARG A 4 -12.32 16.78 -11.13
N ALA A 5 -13.25 16.64 -10.18
CA ALA A 5 -13.00 15.90 -8.96
C ALA A 5 -12.97 14.39 -9.27
N THR A 6 -13.98 13.88 -9.99
CA THR A 6 -14.05 12.46 -10.36
C THR A 6 -12.92 11.99 -11.26
N HIS A 7 -12.44 12.85 -12.17
CA HIS A 7 -11.27 12.53 -12.99
C HIS A 7 -9.97 12.43 -12.15
N ARG A 8 -9.76 13.35 -11.21
CA ARG A 8 -8.59 13.30 -10.31
C ARG A 8 -8.63 12.08 -9.39
N ASP A 9 -9.80 11.73 -8.85
CA ASP A 9 -9.95 10.55 -8.01
C ASP A 9 -9.61 9.25 -8.77
N ARG A 10 -10.01 9.17 -10.05
CA ARG A 10 -9.65 8.02 -10.92
C ARG A 10 -8.16 7.96 -11.20
N LEU A 11 -7.52 9.08 -11.52
CA LEU A 11 -6.07 9.12 -11.75
C LEU A 11 -5.31 8.70 -10.50
N ARG A 12 -5.69 9.24 -9.33
CA ARG A 12 -5.14 8.86 -8.03
C ARG A 12 -5.28 7.36 -7.76
N ALA A 13 -6.44 6.77 -8.05
CA ALA A 13 -6.65 5.34 -7.90
C ALA A 13 -5.72 4.52 -8.81
N LEU A 14 -5.61 4.89 -10.09
CA LEU A 14 -4.74 4.21 -11.05
C LEU A 14 -3.25 4.29 -10.70
N GLU A 15 -2.78 5.47 -10.27
CA GLU A 15 -1.40 5.65 -9.80
C GLU A 15 -1.12 4.78 -8.56
N PHE A 16 -2.06 4.71 -7.63
CA PHE A 16 -1.95 3.88 -6.46
C PHE A 16 -1.96 2.38 -6.81
N GLU A 17 -2.84 1.95 -7.72
CA GLU A 17 -2.87 0.58 -8.22
C GLU A 17 -1.55 0.18 -8.89
N ALA A 18 -0.99 1.04 -9.73
CA ALA A 18 0.31 0.82 -10.35
C ALA A 18 1.44 0.69 -9.31
N PHE A 19 1.41 1.53 -8.27
CA PHE A 19 2.32 1.41 -7.14
C PHE A 19 2.17 0.08 -6.41
N VAL A 20 0.94 -0.33 -6.06
CA VAL A 20 0.69 -1.60 -5.37
C VAL A 20 1.12 -2.79 -6.22
N ALA A 21 0.88 -2.75 -7.54
CA ALA A 21 1.35 -3.78 -8.46
C ALA A 21 2.88 -3.91 -8.46
N GLY A 22 3.63 -2.79 -8.37
CA GLY A 22 5.10 -2.80 -8.38
C GLY A 22 5.78 -3.02 -7.01
N ALA A 23 5.10 -2.71 -5.91
CA ALA A 23 5.69 -2.73 -4.56
C ALA A 23 5.02 -3.73 -3.60
N GLY A 24 3.80 -4.17 -3.89
CA GLY A 24 2.96 -4.98 -2.99
C GLY A 24 3.64 -6.26 -2.54
N GLY A 25 4.31 -6.99 -3.43
CA GLY A 25 5.05 -8.20 -3.07
C GLY A 25 6.18 -7.96 -2.07
N ARG A 26 6.96 -6.87 -2.22
CA ARG A 26 8.03 -6.53 -1.29
C ARG A 26 7.49 -6.06 0.06
N LEU A 27 6.39 -5.30 0.05
CA LEU A 27 5.73 -4.84 1.27
C LEU A 27 5.09 -6.01 2.02
N LEU A 28 4.46 -6.95 1.31
CA LEU A 28 3.93 -8.18 1.89
C LEU A 28 5.04 -9.01 2.53
N HIS A 29 6.15 -9.21 1.82
CA HIS A 29 7.30 -9.91 2.37
C HIS A 29 7.81 -9.22 3.66
N THR A 30 7.90 -7.89 3.66
CA THR A 30 8.28 -7.13 4.86
C THR A 30 7.29 -7.38 6.01
N ALA A 31 5.99 -7.32 5.73
CA ALA A 31 4.96 -7.61 6.72
C ALA A 31 5.07 -9.05 7.26
N THR A 32 5.37 -10.05 6.42
CA THR A 32 5.58 -11.44 6.88
C THR A 32 6.77 -11.58 7.83
N LEU A 33 7.85 -10.85 7.58
CA LEU A 33 9.02 -10.82 8.47
C LEU A 33 8.67 -10.17 9.81
N LEU A 34 7.91 -9.08 9.80
CA LEU A 34 7.48 -8.37 11.01
C LEU A 34 6.49 -9.18 11.86
N THR A 35 5.58 -9.94 11.24
CA THR A 35 4.59 -10.77 11.95
C THR A 35 5.12 -12.15 12.33
N GLY A 36 6.27 -12.56 11.79
CA GLY A 36 6.84 -13.89 11.99
C GLY A 36 6.01 -15.00 11.35
N GLU A 37 5.19 -14.68 10.34
CA GLU A 37 4.36 -15.66 9.65
C GLU A 37 5.10 -16.30 8.48
N PRO A 38 4.84 -17.58 8.17
CA PRO A 38 5.43 -18.23 7.02
C PRO A 38 4.93 -17.58 5.72
N SER A 39 5.81 -17.41 4.73
CA SER A 39 5.45 -16.82 3.43
C SER A 39 4.77 -17.80 2.46
N GLN A 40 4.62 -19.07 2.86
CA GLN A 40 3.99 -20.16 2.12
C GLN A 40 3.33 -21.15 3.08
N PRO A 41 2.24 -21.84 2.67
CA PRO A 41 1.47 -21.62 1.44
C PRO A 41 0.66 -20.30 1.47
N PRO A 42 0.03 -19.88 0.35
CA PRO A 42 -0.87 -18.73 0.35
C PRO A 42 -1.95 -18.85 1.44
N GLY A 43 -2.24 -17.75 2.13
CA GLY A 43 -3.19 -17.71 3.26
C GLY A 43 -2.59 -18.10 4.62
N ALA A 44 -1.32 -18.50 4.70
CA ALA A 44 -0.64 -18.79 5.97
C ALA A 44 -0.16 -17.55 6.74
N TYR A 45 -0.31 -16.35 6.15
CA TYR A 45 0.22 -15.08 6.64
C TYR A 45 -0.87 -14.01 6.82
N VAL A 46 -1.95 -14.39 7.52
CA VAL A 46 -3.16 -13.57 7.70
C VAL A 46 -2.86 -12.24 8.41
N ARG A 47 -1.97 -12.25 9.42
CA ARG A 47 -1.60 -11.01 10.14
C ARG A 47 -0.77 -10.08 9.24
N ALA A 48 0.10 -10.62 8.39
CA ALA A 48 0.88 -9.85 7.43
C ALA A 48 -0.01 -9.18 6.38
N GLU A 49 -1.01 -9.90 5.86
CA GLU A 49 -2.00 -9.32 4.94
C GLU A 49 -2.81 -8.20 5.60
N ALA A 50 -3.25 -8.41 6.84
CA ALA A 50 -3.99 -7.40 7.60
C ALA A 50 -3.12 -6.15 7.86
N LEU A 51 -1.86 -6.34 8.25
CA LEU A 51 -0.89 -5.26 8.46
C LEU A 51 -0.64 -4.48 7.16
N LEU A 52 -0.38 -5.19 6.06
CA LEU A 52 -0.18 -4.58 4.75
C LEU A 52 -1.40 -3.78 4.30
N ARG A 53 -2.60 -4.35 4.44
CA ARG A 53 -3.85 -3.67 4.06
C ARG A 53 -4.03 -2.37 4.85
N ALA A 54 -3.73 -2.39 6.16
CA ALA A 54 -3.80 -1.19 7.00
C ALA A 54 -2.77 -0.13 6.56
N ALA A 55 -1.54 -0.52 6.29
CA ALA A 55 -0.49 0.39 5.82
C ALA A 55 -0.81 1.00 4.44
N LEU A 56 -1.33 0.19 3.51
CA LEU A 56 -1.77 0.65 2.20
C LEU A 56 -2.96 1.61 2.30
N ALA A 57 -3.92 1.36 3.19
CA ALA A 57 -5.05 2.27 3.40
C ALA A 57 -4.59 3.65 3.92
N ARG A 58 -3.65 3.68 4.87
CA ARG A 58 -3.06 4.93 5.38
C ARG A 58 -2.23 5.65 4.32
N THR A 59 -1.46 4.90 3.55
CA THR A 59 -0.67 5.44 2.41
C THR A 59 -1.60 6.05 1.36
N TYR A 60 -2.70 5.36 1.02
CA TYR A 60 -3.68 5.88 0.07
C TYR A 60 -4.39 7.12 0.61
N ALA A 61 -4.73 7.17 1.89
CA ALA A 61 -5.38 8.33 2.50
C ALA A 61 -4.53 9.61 2.38
N ASP A 62 -3.20 9.48 2.47
CA ASP A 62 -2.25 10.58 2.31
C ASP A 62 -1.68 10.72 0.88
N TRP A 63 -2.22 10.01 -0.12
CA TRP A 63 -1.66 9.95 -1.48
C TRP A 63 -1.46 11.32 -2.13
N ASP A 64 -2.45 12.20 -2.01
CA ASP A 64 -2.37 13.55 -2.60
C ASP A 64 -1.31 14.44 -1.92
N ARG A 65 -0.90 14.11 -0.69
CA ARG A 65 0.11 14.82 0.09
C ARG A 65 1.53 14.31 -0.17
N LEU A 66 1.68 13.16 -0.82
CA LEU A 66 2.97 12.54 -1.15
C LEU A 66 3.72 13.22 -2.30
N ARG A 67 3.30 14.40 -2.78
CA ARG A 67 3.96 15.06 -3.92
C ARG A 67 5.43 15.34 -3.62
N GLY A 68 6.31 14.53 -4.23
CA GLY A 68 7.77 14.60 -4.10
C GLY A 68 8.38 13.65 -3.06
N GLY A 69 7.57 12.93 -2.28
CA GLY A 69 8.04 11.87 -1.39
C GLY A 69 8.00 10.50 -2.06
N ASP A 70 8.79 9.54 -1.56
CA ASP A 70 8.75 8.15 -2.02
C ASP A 70 7.54 7.41 -1.40
N PRO A 71 6.55 6.96 -2.20
CA PRO A 71 5.42 6.18 -1.71
C PRO A 71 5.81 4.86 -1.06
N TYR A 72 6.92 4.24 -1.52
CA TYR A 72 7.42 3.00 -0.94
C TYR A 72 7.94 3.22 0.48
N ASP A 73 8.73 4.27 0.69
CA ASP A 73 9.20 4.66 2.02
C ASP A 73 8.04 5.02 2.97
N ARG A 74 7.01 5.71 2.47
CA ARG A 74 5.80 5.98 3.27
C ARG A 74 5.11 4.68 3.69
N ALA A 75 4.88 3.77 2.75
CA ALA A 75 4.25 2.49 3.04
C ALA A 75 5.08 1.64 4.02
N ARG A 76 6.41 1.67 3.91
CA ARG A 76 7.31 0.99 4.87
C ARG A 76 7.23 1.59 6.27
N ARG A 77 7.15 2.92 6.40
CA ARG A 77 6.96 3.58 7.70
C ARG A 77 5.62 3.25 8.35
N GLU A 78 4.59 2.96 7.55
CA GLU A 78 3.28 2.55 8.08
C GLU A 78 3.22 1.07 8.50
N LEU A 79 4.24 0.26 8.18
CA LEU A 79 4.36 -1.12 8.63
C LEU A 79 5.04 -1.27 10.01
N ALA A 80 5.76 -0.24 10.48
CA ALA A 80 6.61 -0.27 11.68
C ALA A 80 6.12 0.75 12.72
#